data_AF-A0A976DRA0-F1
#
_entry.id   AF-A0A976DRA0-F1
#
_cell.length_a   1.000
_cell.length_b   1.000
_cell.length_c   1.000
_cell.angle_alpha   90.00
_cell.angle_beta   90.00
_cell.angle_gamma   90.00
#
_symmetry.space_group_name_H-M   'P 1'
#
loop_
_entity.id
_entity.type
_entity.pdbx_description
1 polymer ?
#
loop_
_entity_poly.entity_id
_entity_poly.type
_entity_poly.pdbx_seq_one_letter_code
_entity_poly.pdbx_strand_id
1 'polypeptide(L)'
;AYQAIVTALEAALAPLGYGLKGSTWTIVSTLGKSAVHLQRSRYGWDVQIVLRFLTPEGEAPDHPDWDEDGEITLERFGGGGGEDPGRLAFLDVLDKPAQLARTIDILVDEALPWLEALHEAGG
;
A
#
# COMPACT_ATOMS: atom_id res chain seq x y z
N ALA A 1 -3.21 -18.44 0.53
CA ALA A 1 -2.39 -17.26 0.19
C ALA A 1 -3.22 -15.99 0.13
N TYR A 2 -4.01 -15.73 -0.93
CA TYR A 2 -4.75 -14.46 -1.08
C TYR A 2 -5.57 -14.03 0.15
N GLN A 3 -6.37 -14.93 0.72
CA GLN A 3 -7.14 -14.63 1.94
C GLN A 3 -6.26 -14.30 3.16
N ALA A 4 -5.07 -14.90 3.27
CA ALA A 4 -4.13 -14.59 4.34
C ALA A 4 -3.57 -13.17 4.17
N ILE A 5 -3.27 -12.75 2.94
CA ILE A 5 -2.83 -11.38 2.63
C ILE A 5 -3.93 -10.39 2.97
N VAL A 6 -5.17 -10.63 2.51
CA VAL A 6 -6.33 -9.78 2.83
C VAL A 6 -6.55 -9.69 4.34
N THR A 7 -6.47 -10.81 5.05
CA THR A 7 -6.64 -10.84 6.52
C THR A 7 -5.54 -10.05 7.23
N ALA A 8 -4.29 -10.17 6.79
CA ALA A 8 -3.16 -9.44 7.36
C ALA A 8 -3.29 -7.93 7.11
N LEU A 9 -3.65 -7.53 5.89
CA LEU A 9 -3.90 -6.14 5.54
C LEU A 9 -5.07 -5.56 6.34
N GLU A 10 -6.18 -6.28 6.44
CA GLU A 10 -7.34 -5.84 7.24
C GLU A 10 -6.95 -5.65 8.71
N ALA A 11 -6.22 -6.60 9.30
CA ALA A 11 -5.77 -6.52 10.69
C ALA A 11 -4.85 -5.31 10.95
N ALA A 12 -4.02 -4.94 9.97
CA ALA A 12 -3.12 -3.80 10.05
C ALA A 12 -3.82 -2.45 9.79
N LEU A 13 -4.70 -2.39 8.79
CA LEU A 13 -5.26 -1.15 8.26
C LEU A 13 -6.56 -0.72 8.95
N ALA A 14 -7.40 -1.67 9.40
CA ALA A 14 -8.67 -1.35 10.05
C ALA A 14 -8.49 -0.54 11.35
N PRO A 15 -7.52 -0.84 12.24
CA PRO A 15 -7.25 -0.02 13.43
C PRO A 15 -6.83 1.42 13.10
N LEU A 16 -6.25 1.64 11.92
CA LEU A 16 -5.85 2.96 11.42
C LEU A 16 -7.02 3.72 10.76
N GLY A 17 -8.21 3.10 10.68
CA GLY A 17 -9.43 3.74 10.15
C GLY A 17 -9.66 3.51 8.65
N TYR A 18 -8.86 2.67 7.99
CA TYR A 18 -9.09 2.32 6.59
C TYR A 18 -10.27 1.35 6.45
N GLY A 19 -11.20 1.66 5.56
CA GLY A 19 -12.31 0.77 5.20
C GLY A 19 -12.03 -0.02 3.91
N LEU A 20 -12.30 -1.33 3.92
CA LEU A 20 -12.17 -2.19 2.75
C LEU A 20 -13.39 -2.13 1.82
N LYS A 21 -13.15 -1.91 0.52
CA LYS A 21 -14.13 -2.10 -0.56
C LYS A 21 -13.49 -2.82 -1.74
N GLY A 22 -13.97 -4.04 -2.04
CA GLY A 22 -13.38 -4.88 -3.10
C GLY A 22 -11.99 -5.36 -2.71
N SER A 23 -10.95 -4.80 -3.34
CA SER A 23 -9.53 -5.05 -3.00
C SER A 23 -8.78 -3.77 -2.64
N THR A 24 -9.51 -2.73 -2.22
CA THR A 24 -8.94 -1.44 -1.86
C THR A 24 -9.36 -1.05 -0.45
N TRP A 25 -8.38 -0.76 0.39
CA TRP A 25 -8.55 -0.11 1.68
C TRP A 25 -8.43 1.40 1.47
N THR A 26 -9.32 2.17 2.10
CA THR A 26 -9.37 3.61 1.89
C THR A 26 -9.64 4.33 3.21
N ILE A 27 -8.95 5.44 3.42
CA ILE A 27 -9.25 6.42 4.45
C ILE A 27 -9.45 7.80 3.81
N VAL A 28 -10.35 8.59 4.36
CA VAL A 28 -10.61 9.97 3.93
C VAL A 28 -10.32 10.89 5.11
N SER A 29 -9.55 11.94 4.85
CA SER A 29 -9.22 13.00 5.82
C SER A 29 -9.53 14.37 5.21
N THR A 30 -9.33 15.43 6.00
CA THR A 30 -9.39 16.80 5.49
C THR A 30 -8.32 17.12 4.45
N LEU A 31 -7.25 16.32 4.42
CA LEU A 31 -6.11 16.52 3.54
C LEU A 31 -6.25 15.73 2.23
N GLY A 32 -7.27 14.88 2.12
CA GLY A 32 -7.52 14.10 0.91
C GLY A 32 -7.88 12.64 1.22
N LYS A 33 -7.64 11.78 0.25
CA LYS A 33 -8.01 10.37 0.27
C LYS A 33 -6.78 9.51 0.03
N SER A 34 -6.45 8.69 1.02
CA SER A 34 -5.39 7.70 0.94
C SER A 34 -5.97 6.31 0.69
N ALA A 35 -5.33 5.52 -0.15
CA ALA A 35 -5.76 4.18 -0.48
C ALA A 35 -4.61 3.19 -0.62
N VAL A 36 -4.82 1.99 -0.07
CA VAL A 36 -3.98 0.81 -0.29
C VAL A 36 -4.77 -0.14 -1.17
N HIS A 37 -4.30 -0.37 -2.40
CA HIS A 37 -4.93 -1.25 -3.36
C HIS A 37 -4.12 -2.54 -3.52
N LEU A 38 -4.79 -3.67 -3.40
CA LEU A 38 -4.22 -4.97 -3.72
C LEU A 38 -4.55 -5.31 -5.17
N GLN A 39 -3.57 -5.14 -6.04
CA GLN A 39 -3.67 -5.42 -7.46
C GLN A 39 -3.22 -6.86 -7.73
N ARG A 40 -4.07 -7.65 -8.37
CA ARG A 40 -3.68 -9.02 -8.77
C ARG A 40 -2.98 -9.00 -10.11
N SER A 41 -1.88 -9.75 -10.24
CA SER A 41 -1.19 -9.86 -11.52
C SER A 41 -2.06 -10.55 -12.57
N ARG A 42 -1.82 -10.24 -13.85
CA ARG A 42 -2.55 -10.83 -14.99
C ARG A 42 -2.46 -12.36 -15.02
N TYR A 43 -1.34 -12.91 -14.58
CA TYR A 43 -1.09 -14.35 -14.55
C TYR A 43 -1.64 -15.02 -13.29
N GLY A 44 -2.02 -14.22 -12.27
CA GLY A 44 -2.79 -14.67 -11.11
C GLY A 44 -1.98 -15.40 -10.04
N TRP A 45 -0.64 -15.35 -10.11
CA TRP A 45 0.29 -16.03 -9.20
C TRP A 45 0.75 -15.16 -8.03
N ASP A 46 0.60 -13.86 -8.17
CA ASP A 46 1.06 -12.84 -7.24
C ASP A 46 0.08 -11.67 -7.17
N VAL A 47 0.28 -10.85 -6.14
CA VAL A 47 -0.38 -9.56 -5.96
C VAL A 47 0.67 -8.49 -5.68
N GLN A 48 0.34 -7.26 -6.03
CA GLN A 48 1.12 -6.08 -5.74
C GLN A 48 0.31 -5.17 -4.82
N ILE A 49 0.95 -4.67 -3.77
CA ILE A 49 0.43 -3.55 -2.97
C ILE A 49 0.77 -2.26 -3.70
N VAL A 50 -0.25 -1.47 -4.00
CA VAL A 50 -0.17 -0.16 -4.65
C VAL A 50 -0.80 0.87 -3.73
N LEU A 51 -0.07 1.94 -3.46
CA LEU A 51 -0.50 3.10 -2.70
C LEU A 51 -0.99 4.17 -3.67
N ARG A 52 -2.11 4.79 -3.32
CA ARG A 52 -2.67 5.91 -4.06
C ARG A 52 -3.06 7.00 -3.10
N PHE A 53 -2.90 8.23 -3.55
CA PHE A 53 -3.34 9.41 -2.85
C PHE A 53 -4.05 10.34 -3.83
N LEU A 54 -5.11 10.96 -3.34
CA LEU A 54 -5.82 12.02 -4.03
C LEU A 54 -6.03 13.19 -3.08
N THR A 55 -5.84 14.41 -3.57
CA THR A 55 -6.18 15.65 -2.84
C THR A 55 -7.67 15.70 -2.49
N PRO A 56 -8.13 16.64 -1.64
CA PRO A 56 -9.55 16.83 -1.35
C PRO A 56 -10.40 17.07 -2.62
N GLU A 57 -9.82 17.69 -3.63
CA GLU A 57 -10.41 17.96 -4.95
C GLU A 57 -10.49 16.70 -5.83
N GLY A 58 -9.81 15.61 -5.43
CA GLY A 58 -9.77 14.34 -6.16
C GLY A 58 -8.67 14.27 -7.22
N GLU A 59 -7.65 15.12 -7.13
CA GLU A 59 -6.51 15.18 -8.06
C GLU A 59 -5.28 14.47 -7.47
N ALA A 60 -4.29 14.15 -8.30
CA ALA A 60 -2.99 13.70 -7.77
C ALA A 60 -2.31 14.85 -7.01
N PRO A 61 -1.54 14.59 -5.95
CA PRO A 61 -0.80 15.63 -5.25
C PRO A 61 0.26 16.26 -6.16
N ASP A 62 0.38 17.58 -6.11
CA ASP A 62 1.47 18.32 -6.73
C ASP A 62 2.68 18.32 -5.79
N HIS A 63 3.41 17.20 -5.75
CA HIS A 63 4.58 17.03 -4.88
C HIS A 63 5.73 16.34 -5.63
N PRO A 64 6.99 16.82 -5.52
CA PRO A 64 8.13 16.27 -6.27
C PRO A 64 8.46 14.80 -5.96
N ASP A 65 8.05 14.32 -4.79
CA ASP A 65 8.17 12.91 -4.40
C ASP A 65 7.01 12.02 -4.88
N TRP A 66 6.00 12.60 -5.54
CA TRP A 66 4.89 11.87 -6.13
C TRP A 66 5.19 11.53 -7.60
N ASP A 67 4.89 10.30 -7.99
CA ASP A 67 5.07 9.86 -9.38
C ASP A 67 3.93 10.39 -10.26
N GLU A 68 4.24 10.86 -11.47
CA GLU A 68 3.26 11.45 -12.40
C GLU A 68 2.17 10.44 -12.79
N ASP A 69 2.48 9.14 -12.75
CA ASP A 69 1.55 8.04 -13.03
C ASP A 69 0.58 7.72 -11.86
N GLY A 70 0.79 8.33 -10.69
CA GLY A 70 -0.17 8.30 -9.57
C GLY A 70 -0.20 7.02 -8.74
N GLU A 71 0.70 6.07 -8.99
CA GLU A 71 0.81 4.81 -8.28
C GLU A 71 2.18 4.69 -7.61
N ILE A 72 2.19 4.51 -6.29
CA ILE A 72 3.42 4.28 -5.51
C ILE A 72 3.40 2.83 -5.03
N THR A 73 4.47 2.08 -5.21
CA THR A 73 4.59 0.73 -4.64
C THR A 73 5.50 0.71 -3.42
N LEU A 74 5.59 -0.44 -2.74
CA LEU A 74 6.47 -0.56 -1.57
C LEU A 74 7.95 -0.64 -1.93
N GLU A 75 8.31 -0.75 -3.22
CA GLU A 75 9.69 -0.66 -3.70
C GLU A 75 10.39 0.62 -3.21
N ARG A 76 9.64 1.73 -3.08
CA ARG A 76 10.15 3.01 -2.59
C ARG A 76 10.67 2.92 -1.14
N PHE A 77 10.07 2.08 -0.31
CA PHE A 77 10.38 1.95 1.11
C PHE A 77 11.36 0.81 1.40
N GLY A 78 11.99 0.30 0.34
CA GLY A 78 13.07 -0.66 0.44
C GLY A 78 12.70 -2.03 -0.09
N GLY A 79 13.47 -3.01 0.36
CA GLY A 79 13.51 -4.37 -0.16
C GLY A 79 14.93 -4.92 -0.05
N GLY A 80 15.91 -4.14 -0.53
CA GLY A 80 17.31 -4.53 -0.63
C GLY A 80 17.49 -5.70 -1.59
N GLY A 81 18.25 -5.51 -2.67
CA GLY A 81 18.42 -6.55 -3.70
C GLY A 81 17.50 -6.44 -4.92
N GLY A 82 16.79 -5.31 -5.08
CA GLY A 82 16.04 -4.98 -6.30
C GLY A 82 14.64 -5.59 -6.43
N GLU A 83 14.08 -6.11 -5.33
CA GLU A 83 12.72 -6.67 -5.29
C GLU A 83 11.77 -5.76 -4.49
N ASP A 84 10.54 -5.60 -4.99
CA ASP A 84 9.47 -4.85 -4.34
C ASP A 84 8.84 -5.70 -3.22
N PRO A 85 8.94 -5.29 -1.93
CA PRO A 85 8.39 -6.04 -0.80
C PRO A 85 6.85 -6.06 -0.81
N GLY A 86 6.20 -5.18 -1.56
CA GLY A 86 4.76 -5.18 -1.80
C GLY A 86 4.31 -6.19 -2.85
N ARG A 87 5.24 -6.82 -3.57
CA ARG A 87 4.95 -7.93 -4.48
C ARG A 87 4.97 -9.25 -3.72
N LEU A 88 3.80 -9.87 -3.59
CA LEU A 88 3.59 -11.08 -2.82
C LEU A 88 3.19 -12.23 -3.74
N ALA A 89 4.15 -13.08 -4.07
CA ALA A 89 3.87 -14.36 -4.72
C ALA A 89 3.11 -15.28 -3.75
N PHE A 90 2.06 -15.92 -4.24
CA PHE A 90 1.18 -16.71 -3.37
C PHE A 90 1.87 -17.93 -2.74
N LEU A 91 2.83 -18.53 -3.43
CA LEU A 91 3.63 -19.63 -2.89
C LEU A 91 4.52 -19.13 -1.74
N ASP A 92 5.22 -18.01 -1.95
CA ASP A 92 6.09 -17.44 -0.91
C ASP A 92 5.33 -17.02 0.35
N VAL A 93 4.10 -16.52 0.23
CA VAL A 93 3.26 -16.22 1.41
C VAL A 93 2.95 -17.48 2.23
N LEU A 94 2.85 -18.65 1.59
CA LEU A 94 2.61 -19.91 2.29
C LEU A 94 3.92 -20.50 2.86
N ASP A 95 5.00 -20.45 2.09
CA ASP A 95 6.28 -21.07 2.45
C ASP A 95 7.11 -20.20 3.42
N LYS A 96 6.94 -18.88 3.36
CA LYS A 96 7.72 -17.87 4.09
C LYS A 96 6.78 -16.80 4.68
N PRO A 97 5.93 -17.14 5.66
CA PRO A 97 4.98 -16.19 6.24
C PRO A 97 5.64 -14.93 6.85
N ALA A 98 6.92 -15.02 7.22
CA ALA A 98 7.72 -13.87 7.67
C ALA A 98 7.88 -12.78 6.60
N GLN A 99 7.81 -13.12 5.30
CA GLN A 99 7.83 -12.11 4.24
C GLN A 99 6.55 -11.27 4.26
N LEU A 100 5.37 -11.89 4.42
CA LEU A 100 4.12 -11.14 4.58
C LEU A 100 4.17 -10.23 5.81
N ALA A 101 4.69 -10.72 6.94
CA ALA A 101 4.85 -9.88 8.13
C ALA A 101 5.74 -8.66 7.86
N ARG A 102 6.93 -8.86 7.26
CA ARG A 102 7.83 -7.77 6.88
C ARG A 102 7.16 -6.77 5.93
N THR A 103 6.38 -7.24 4.95
CA THR A 103 5.63 -6.37 4.04
C THR A 103 4.62 -5.51 4.78
N ILE A 104 3.93 -6.07 5.78
CA ILE A 104 3.00 -5.32 6.64
C ILE A 104 3.75 -4.30 7.49
N ASP A 105 4.90 -4.67 8.07
CA ASP A 105 5.72 -3.74 8.86
C ASP A 105 6.17 -2.55 8.00
N ILE A 106 6.70 -2.78 6.80
CA ILE A 106 7.09 -1.70 5.87
C ILE A 106 5.88 -0.82 5.50
N LEU A 107 4.73 -1.43 5.24
CA LEU A 107 3.51 -0.67 4.92
C LEU A 107 3.13 0.26 6.09
N VAL A 108 3.06 -0.26 7.31
CA VAL A 108 2.55 0.46 8.47
C VAL A 108 3.56 1.45 9.04
N ASP A 109 4.83 1.06 9.14
CA ASP A 109 5.84 1.84 9.85
C ASP A 109 6.54 2.86 8.94
N GLU A 110 6.51 2.66 7.62
CA GLU A 110 7.22 3.52 6.66
C GLU A 110 6.28 4.15 5.63
N ALA A 111 5.53 3.33 4.90
CA ALA A 111 4.81 3.80 3.73
C ALA A 111 3.58 4.66 4.06
N LEU A 112 2.76 4.25 5.04
CA LEU A 112 1.59 5.02 5.47
C LEU A 112 1.97 6.34 6.13
N PRO A 113 2.93 6.40 7.07
CA PRO A 113 3.38 7.68 7.63
C PRO A 113 3.96 8.62 6.57
N TRP A 114 4.67 8.09 5.57
CA TRP A 114 5.14 8.91 4.44
C TRP A 114 3.98 9.47 3.61
N LEU A 115 2.97 8.64 3.33
CA LEU A 115 1.76 9.07 2.62
C LEU A 115 1.02 10.17 3.38
N GLU A 116 0.98 10.07 4.72
CA GLU A 116 0.44 11.10 5.59
C GLU A 116 1.29 12.36 5.62
N ALA A 117 2.62 12.25 5.63
CA ALA A 117 3.53 13.41 5.63
C ALA A 117 3.46 14.22 4.33
N LEU A 118 3.19 13.58 3.19
CA LEU A 118 2.89 14.30 1.94
C LEU A 118 1.70 15.27 2.11
N HIS A 119 0.78 14.97 3.02
CA HIS A 119 -0.32 15.86 3.33
C HIS A 119 0.10 17.15 4.06
N GLU A 120 1.17 17.11 4.86
CA GLU A 120 1.62 18.26 5.66
C GLU A 120 2.51 19.22 4.84
N ALA A 121 3.22 18.70 3.83
CA ALA A 121 4.15 19.49 3.02
C ALA A 121 3.48 20.23 1.84
N GLY A 122 2.28 19.81 1.43
CA GLY A 122 1.51 20.40 0.32
C GLY A 122 0.39 21.35 0.73
N GLY A 123 0.28 21.71 2.02
CA GLY A 123 -0.72 22.65 2.57
C GLY A 123 -0.19 24.06 2.79
#